data_AF-C9SEI8-F1
#
_entry.id   AF-C9SEI8-F1
#
_cell.length_a   1.000
_cell.length_b   1.000
_cell.length_c   1.000
_cell.angle_alpha   90.00
_cell.angle_beta   90.00
_cell.angle_gamma   90.00
#
_symmetry.space_group_name_H-M   'P 1'
#
loop_
_entity.id
_entity.type
_entity.pdbx_description
1 polymer ?
#
loop_
_entity_poly.entity_id
_entity_poly.type
_entity_poly.pdbx_seq_one_letter_code
_entity_poly.pdbx_strand_id
1 'polypeptide(L)' 'MSAMLRKKEVYTTITPIPGFIPRQLAIDILHSHSEVITLNPLVIDHKPIQAPRDAASDEYYSTWYEITERMQRTRTRP' A
#
# COMPACT_ATOMS: atom_id res chain seq x y z
N MET A 1 27.11 -9.11 37.21
CA MET A 1 25.85 -8.74 36.52
C MET A 1 26.05 -9.02 35.04
N SER A 2 25.50 -10.13 34.55
CA SER A 2 25.67 -10.55 33.15
C SER A 2 24.70 -9.76 32.28
N ALA A 3 25.21 -8.95 31.35
CA ALA A 3 24.40 -8.26 30.36
C ALA A 3 23.77 -9.31 29.42
N MET A 4 22.45 -9.43 29.48
CA MET A 4 21.69 -10.30 28.58
C MET A 4 21.80 -9.73 27.15
N LEU A 5 22.53 -10.41 26.28
CA LEU A 5 22.58 -10.12 24.85
C LEU A 5 21.21 -10.43 24.25
N ARG A 6 20.46 -9.39 23.91
CA ARG A 6 19.15 -9.51 23.27
C ARG A 6 19.35 -9.72 21.77
N LYS A 7 19.13 -10.95 21.30
CA LYS A 7 19.15 -11.30 19.88
C LYS A 7 18.00 -10.57 19.18
N LYS A 8 18.32 -9.70 18.22
CA LYS A 8 17.33 -8.97 17.41
C LYS A 8 17.03 -9.81 16.17
N GLU A 9 15.87 -10.46 16.13
CA GLU A 9 15.42 -11.20 14.95
C GLU A 9 14.62 -10.26 14.05
N VAL A 10 15.05 -10.13 12.79
CA VAL A 10 14.36 -9.34 11.77
C VAL A 10 13.65 -10.34 10.86
N TYR A 11 12.32 -10.30 10.87
CA TYR A 11 11.49 -11.12 9.99
C TYR A 11 11.19 -10.33 8.73
N THR A 12 11.53 -10.88 7.57
CA THR A 12 11.16 -10.33 6.26
C THR A 12 10.35 -11.37 5.51
N THR A 13 9.07 -11.09 5.29
CA THR A 13 8.22 -11.94 4.46
C THR A 13 8.40 -11.53 3.01
N ILE A 14 9.02 -12.41 2.22
CA ILE A 14 9.12 -12.25 0.77
C ILE A 14 7.97 -13.02 0.13
N THR A 15 7.11 -12.34 -0.61
CA THR A 15 6.08 -12.97 -1.44
C THR A 15 6.61 -13.03 -2.88
N PRO A 16 7.12 -14.18 -3.35
CA PRO A 16 7.64 -14.28 -4.71
C PRO A 16 6.51 -14.12 -5.72
N ILE A 17 6.80 -13.40 -6.81
CA ILE A 17 5.87 -13.28 -7.93
C ILE A 17 5.74 -14.66 -8.59
N PRO A 18 4.51 -15.13 -8.88
CA PRO A 18 4.30 -16.38 -9.61
C PRO A 18 5.06 -16.41 -10.94
N GLY A 19 5.74 -17.51 -11.24
CA GLY A 19 6.64 -17.61 -12.40
C GLY A 19 5.99 -17.48 -13.78
N PHE A 20 4.65 -17.49 -13.86
CA PHE A 20 3.90 -17.23 -15.08
C PHE A 20 3.65 -15.74 -15.36
N ILE A 21 3.96 -14.85 -14.40
CA ILE A 21 3.80 -13.41 -14.55
C ILE A 21 5.13 -12.81 -15.05
N PRO A 22 5.16 -12.23 -16.26
CA PRO A 22 6.35 -11.53 -16.75
C PRO A 22 6.71 -10.35 -15.84
N ARG A 23 8.02 -10.10 -15.66
CA ARG A 23 8.51 -8.96 -14.86
C ARG A 23 7.90 -7.63 -15.33
N GLN A 24 7.82 -7.42 -16.63
CA GLN A 24 7.29 -6.18 -17.20
C GLN A 24 5.82 -5.99 -16.83
N LEU A 25 4.99 -7.03 -16.95
CA LEU A 25 3.59 -6.99 -16.57
C LEU A 25 3.41 -6.63 -15.08
N ALA A 26 4.23 -7.21 -14.21
CA ALA A 26 4.19 -6.86 -12.78
C ALA A 26 4.52 -5.38 -12.54
N ILE A 27 5.52 -4.84 -13.26
CA ILE A 27 5.90 -3.43 -13.20
C ILE A 27 4.78 -2.54 -13.75
N ASP A 28 4.16 -2.93 -14.86
CA ASP A 28 3.09 -2.16 -15.50
C ASP A 28 1.87 -2.06 -14.58
N ILE A 29 1.50 -3.16 -13.91
CA ILE A 29 0.43 -3.16 -12.89
C ILE A 29 0.78 -2.23 -11.73
N LEU A 30 2.03 -2.26 -11.24
CA LEU A 30 2.47 -1.38 -10.15
C LEU A 30 2.42 0.10 -10.52
N HIS A 31 2.66 0.44 -11.79
CA HIS A 31 2.48 1.81 -12.30
C HIS A 31 1.02 2.18 -12.57
N SER A 32 0.13 1.19 -12.70
CA SER A 32 -1.32 1.40 -12.80
C SER A 32 -1.94 1.56 -11.42
N HIS A 33 -1.61 2.69 -10.75
CA HIS A 33 -2.10 3.01 -9.41
C HIS A 33 -3.63 2.89 -9.29
N SER A 34 -4.35 3.28 -10.35
CA SER A 34 -5.80 3.16 -10.44
C SER A 34 -6.27 1.70 -10.31
N GLU A 35 -5.68 0.78 -11.08
CA GLU A 35 -6.05 -0.64 -11.01
C GLU A 35 -5.73 -1.21 -9.63
N VAL A 36 -4.57 -0.86 -9.08
CA VAL A 36 -4.15 -1.33 -7.75
C VAL A 36 -5.12 -0.86 -6.66
N ILE A 37 -5.58 0.40 -6.72
CA ILE A 37 -6.59 0.93 -5.78
C ILE A 37 -7.88 0.11 -5.85
N THR A 38 -8.35 -0.24 -7.06
CA THR A 38 -9.59 -1.01 -7.24
C THR A 38 -9.51 -2.47 -6.77
N LEU A 39 -8.31 -3.00 -6.52
CA LEU A 39 -8.17 -4.35 -5.98
C LEU A 39 -8.64 -4.45 -4.52
N ASN A 40 -8.69 -3.33 -3.79
CA ASN A 40 -9.25 -3.31 -2.44
C ASN A 40 -10.80 -3.30 -2.53
N PRO A 41 -11.49 -4.37 -2.09
CA PRO A 41 -12.95 -4.46 -2.19
C PRO A 41 -13.70 -3.45 -1.31
N LEU A 42 -13.00 -2.76 -0.40
CA LEU A 42 -13.59 -1.69 0.41
C LEU A 42 -13.67 -0.37 -0.34
N VAL A 43 -12.88 -0.18 -1.40
CA VAL A 43 -12.91 1.03 -2.22
C VAL A 43 -14.22 1.07 -3.02
N ILE A 44 -14.93 2.18 -2.89
CA ILE A 44 -16.19 2.47 -3.60
C ILE A 44 -15.92 3.30 -4.84
N ASP A 45 -15.03 4.29 -4.71
CA ASP A 45 -14.69 5.24 -5.74
C ASP A 45 -13.28 5.80 -5.51
N HIS A 46 -12.60 6.16 -6.60
CA HIS A 46 -11.33 6.86 -6.55
C HIS A 46 -11.23 7.84 -7.72
N LYS A 47 -10.69 9.03 -7.45
CA LYS A 47 -10.47 10.05 -8.48
C LYS A 47 -9.12 10.73 -8.31
N PRO A 48 -8.42 11.03 -9.41
CA PRO A 48 -7.19 11.82 -9.33
C PRO A 48 -7.53 13.24 -8.89
N ILE A 49 -6.72 13.78 -7.99
CA ILE A 49 -6.84 15.16 -7.49
C ILE A 49 -5.52 15.90 -7.69
N GLN A 50 -5.58 17.22 -7.58
CA GLN A 50 -4.36 18.03 -7.50
C GLN A 50 -3.68 17.81 -6.16
N ALA A 51 -2.36 17.97 -6.13
CA ALA A 51 -1.59 17.93 -4.90
C ALA A 51 -2.17 18.92 -3.87
N PRO A 52 -2.44 18.45 -2.63
CA PRO A 52 -2.83 19.32 -1.54
C PRO A 52 -1.82 20.44 -1.33
N ARG A 53 -2.30 21.62 -0.90
CA ARG A 53 -1.43 22.81 -0.72
C ARG A 53 -0.45 22.64 0.45
N ASP A 54 -0.77 21.76 1.37
CA ASP A 54 -0.02 21.39 2.56
C ASP A 54 0.81 20.11 2.37
N ALA A 55 0.84 19.54 1.16
CA ALA A 55 1.69 18.42 0.84
C ALA A 55 3.17 18.77 1.06
N ALA A 56 3.91 17.84 1.65
CA ALA A 56 5.36 17.97 1.78
C ALA A 56 6.01 18.07 0.39
N SER A 57 7.17 18.72 0.30
CA SER A 57 7.82 19.03 -0.97
C SER A 57 8.23 17.80 -1.79
N ASP A 58 8.50 16.69 -1.12
CA ASP A 58 8.75 15.37 -1.72
C ASP A 58 7.48 14.69 -2.24
N GLU A 59 6.34 14.89 -1.58
CA GLU A 59 5.05 14.32 -1.99
C GLU A 59 4.28 15.19 -2.99
N TYR A 60 4.60 16.48 -3.10
CA TYR A 60 3.89 17.41 -3.98
C TYR A 60 3.90 16.99 -5.46
N TYR A 61 4.99 16.36 -5.91
CA TYR A 61 5.13 15.86 -7.27
C TYR A 61 4.59 14.43 -7.48
N SER A 62 4.04 13.81 -6.44
CA SER A 62 3.39 12.50 -6.52
C SER A 62 2.03 12.57 -7.20
N THR A 63 1.50 11.42 -7.61
CA THR A 63 0.11 11.32 -8.06
C THR A 63 -0.83 11.24 -6.86
N TRP A 64 -1.78 12.16 -6.78
CA TRP A 64 -2.74 12.23 -5.68
C TRP A 64 -4.09 11.68 -6.09
N TYR A 65 -4.70 10.91 -5.20
CA TYR A 65 -6.04 10.35 -5.36
C TYR A 65 -6.89 10.64 -4.13
N GLU A 66 -8.14 11.03 -4.35
CA GLU A 66 -9.17 10.97 -3.33
C GLU A 66 -9.84 9.60 -3.44
N ILE A 67 -9.85 8.84 -2.34
CA ILE A 67 -10.40 7.48 -2.27
C ILE A 67 -11.55 7.47 -1.28
N THR A 68 -12.70 6.96 -1.72
CA THR A 68 -13.88 6.74 -0.87
C THR A 68 -13.99 5.25 -0.55
N GLU A 69 -13.94 4.89 0.73
CA GLU A 69 -14.00 3.49 1.18
C GLU A 69 -15.20 3.22 2.10
N ARG A 70 -15.63 1.95 2.14
CA ARG A 70 -16.64 1.48 3.10
C ARG A 70 -15.97 1.21 4.45
N MET A 71 -16.45 1.90 5.48
CA MET A 71 -16.04 1.64 6.85
C MET A 71 -16.58 0.27 7.32
N GLN A 72 -15.74 -0.76 7.34
CA GLN A 72 -16.08 -2.04 7.95
C GLN A 72 -15.79 -1.99 9.46
N ARG A 73 -16.83 -1.80 10.29
CA ARG A 73 -16.70 -1.95 11.74
C ARG A 73 -16.43 -3.42 12.07
N THR A 74 -15.17 -3.79 12.27
CA THR A 74 -14.83 -5.10 12.81
C THR A 74 -15.44 -5.21 14.20
N ARG A 75 -16.44 -6.07 14.34
CA ARG A 75 -17.06 -6.36 15.63
C ARG A 75 -15.99 -7.00 16.51
N THR A 76 -15.41 -6.23 17.44
CA THR A 76 -14.58 -6.75 18.52
C THR A 76 -15.44 -7.81 19.22
N ARG A 77 -15.08 -9.09 19.05
CA ARG A 77 -15.72 -10.16 19.81
C ARG A 77 -15.34 -9.97 21.29
N PRO A 78 -16.28 -10.17 22.22
CA PRO A 78 -16.01 -10.10 23.66
C PRO A 78 -15.02 -11.18 24.09
#